data_AF-A0A1L9VA88-F1
#
_entry.id   AF-A0A1L9VA88-F1
#
_cell.length_a   1.000
_cell.length_b   1.000
_cell.length_c   1.000
_cell.angle_alpha   90.00
_cell.angle_beta   90.00
_cell.angle_gamma   90.00
#
_symmetry.space_group_name_H-M   'P 1'
#
loop_
_entity.id
_entity.type
_entity.pdbx_description
1 polymer ?
#
loop_
_entity_poly.entity_id
_entity_poly.type
_entity_poly.pdbx_seq_one_letter_code
_entity_poly.pdbx_strand_id
1 'polypeptide(L)'
;MSLLSFHWHSLFIYLHSLLSSSSTVGKSTGLLDSGNFILGPKWQAAYGKSKTFVAGLTNQEKVKLTTGSDVPSANWTALQFKDGDQGLIGYFYASGFAETSTLVQTFDRDLIYLQMNAVGDEIYKKGFQVVNGPTSGPLGRSPWGGRLVEGLGQD
;
A
#
# COMPACT_ATOMS: atom_id res chain seq x y z
N MET A 1 44.34 51.54 16.80
CA MET A 1 43.82 52.55 17.73
C MET A 1 42.53 53.13 17.17
N SER A 2 41.50 53.13 18.01
CA SER A 2 40.21 53.85 17.92
C SER A 2 39.33 53.61 16.69
N LEU A 3 38.37 52.68 16.76
CA LEU A 3 36.99 52.89 17.26
C LEU A 3 36.17 53.84 16.40
N LEU A 4 35.22 53.27 15.67
CA LEU A 4 33.92 53.87 15.40
C LEU A 4 32.88 52.74 15.37
N SER A 5 32.16 52.64 16.49
CA SER A 5 30.97 51.85 16.71
C SER A 5 29.81 52.44 15.91
N PHE A 6 29.06 51.61 15.20
CA PHE A 6 27.71 51.95 14.76
C PHE A 6 26.74 50.86 15.21
N HIS A 7 25.97 51.23 16.22
CA HIS A 7 24.85 50.49 16.78
C HIS A 7 23.60 50.92 16.01
N TRP A 8 22.85 49.99 15.42
CA TRP A 8 21.44 50.20 15.07
C TRP A 8 20.63 49.04 15.59
N HIS A 9 19.69 49.37 16.48
CA HIS A 9 18.65 48.50 16.98
C HIS A 9 17.53 48.34 15.93
N SER A 10 16.94 47.13 15.94
CA SER A 10 15.53 46.81 15.67
C SER A 10 14.85 47.37 14.42
N LEU A 11 14.34 46.46 13.58
CA LEU A 11 12.89 46.30 13.46
C LEU A 11 12.54 44.96 12.78
N PHE A 12 11.98 44.05 13.57
CA PHE A 12 11.15 42.96 13.06
C PHE A 12 9.95 43.58 12.34
N ILE A 13 9.76 43.30 11.06
CA ILE A 13 8.48 43.51 10.38
C ILE A 13 7.94 42.14 9.98
N TYR A 14 7.13 41.59 10.88
CA TYR A 14 6.20 40.51 10.60
C TYR A 14 5.03 41.10 9.80
N LEU A 15 5.01 40.90 8.48
CA LEU A 15 3.82 41.21 7.69
C LEU A 15 2.90 39.99 7.66
N HIS A 16 1.97 39.94 8.62
CA HIS A 16 0.80 39.08 8.56
C HIS A 16 -0.17 39.65 7.51
N SER A 17 -0.35 38.95 6.39
CA SER A 17 -1.51 39.19 5.54
C SER A 17 -2.66 38.29 6.02
N LEU A 18 -3.69 38.92 6.58
CA LEU A 18 -5.00 38.32 6.85
C LEU A 18 -5.74 38.17 5.52
N LEU A 19 -5.52 37.05 4.84
CA LEU A 19 -6.52 36.52 3.91
C LEU A 19 -7.45 35.63 4.74
N SER A 20 -8.59 36.21 5.16
CA SER A 20 -9.75 35.41 5.52
C SER A 20 -10.28 34.77 4.24
N SER A 21 -9.67 33.67 3.82
CA SER A 21 -10.39 32.69 3.04
C SER A 21 -11.34 32.00 4.00
N SER A 22 -12.62 32.39 3.94
CA SER A 22 -13.69 31.47 4.31
C SER A 22 -13.62 30.31 3.32
N SER A 23 -12.66 29.42 3.54
CA SER A 23 -12.77 28.07 3.07
C SER A 23 -13.90 27.50 3.89
N THR A 24 -15.09 27.46 3.29
CA THR A 24 -15.99 26.35 3.59
C THR A 24 -15.17 25.11 3.30
N VAL A 25 -14.47 24.59 4.31
CA VAL A 25 -13.95 23.23 4.31
C VAL A 25 -15.21 22.36 4.32
N GLY A 26 -15.86 22.27 3.16
CA GLY A 26 -16.80 21.22 2.89
C GLY A 26 -16.02 19.97 3.20
N LYS A 27 -16.42 19.24 4.25
CA LYS A 27 -15.93 17.89 4.48
C LYS A 27 -16.20 17.15 3.18
N SER A 28 -15.20 17.00 2.33
CA SER A 28 -15.32 16.08 1.21
C SER A 28 -15.39 14.71 1.85
N THR A 29 -16.59 14.16 1.90
CA THR A 29 -16.79 12.79 2.37
C THR A 29 -15.85 11.91 1.56
N GLY A 30 -15.00 11.11 2.22
CA GLY A 30 -14.05 10.26 1.51
C GLY A 30 -14.80 9.35 0.54
N LEU A 31 -14.18 8.98 -0.58
CA LEU A 31 -14.83 8.24 -1.68
C LEU A 31 -15.66 7.05 -1.19
N LEU A 32 -15.11 6.26 -0.26
CA LEU A 32 -15.72 5.05 0.30
C LEU A 32 -16.88 5.32 1.29
N ASP A 33 -17.04 6.55 1.77
CA ASP A 33 -18.09 7.00 2.70
C ASP A 33 -19.07 7.96 2.02
N SER A 34 -18.89 8.22 0.72
CA SER A 34 -19.66 9.21 -0.06
C SER A 34 -21.10 8.79 -0.35
N GLY A 35 -21.48 7.54 -0.06
CA GLY A 35 -22.77 6.97 -0.45
C GLY A 35 -22.87 6.58 -1.93
N ASN A 36 -21.89 6.97 -2.75
CA ASN A 36 -21.85 6.65 -4.19
C ASN A 36 -21.25 5.27 -4.49
N PHE A 37 -20.65 4.61 -3.51
CA PHE A 37 -20.07 3.28 -3.62
C PHE A 37 -20.69 2.35 -2.58
N ILE A 38 -21.16 1.20 -3.03
CA ILE A 38 -21.68 0.16 -2.14
C ILE A 38 -20.53 -0.82 -1.85
N LEU A 39 -20.05 -0.82 -0.61
CA LEU A 39 -19.12 -1.84 -0.15
C LEU A 39 -19.89 -3.13 0.14
N GLY A 40 -19.38 -4.27 -0.33
CA GLY A 40 -19.87 -5.57 0.12
C GLY A 40 -19.72 -5.74 1.64
N PRO A 41 -20.48 -6.63 2.30
CA PRO A 41 -20.55 -6.71 3.76
C PRO A 41 -19.18 -6.92 4.44
N LYS A 42 -18.29 -7.71 3.82
CA LYS A 42 -16.91 -7.92 4.29
C LYS A 42 -16.08 -6.63 4.26
N TRP A 43 -16.18 -5.88 3.17
CA TRP A 43 -15.46 -4.62 2.99
C TRP A 43 -16.01 -3.51 3.86
N GLN A 44 -17.32 -3.47 4.10
CA GLN A 44 -17.93 -2.54 5.04
C GLN A 44 -17.39 -2.73 6.46
N ALA A 45 -17.29 -3.98 6.92
CA ALA A 45 -16.72 -4.31 8.22
C ALA A 45 -15.22 -3.94 8.31
N ALA A 46 -14.44 -4.24 7.27
CA ALA A 46 -13.02 -3.88 7.20
C ALA A 46 -12.81 -2.36 7.21
N TYR A 47 -13.63 -1.63 6.45
CA TYR A 47 -13.60 -0.17 6.39
C TYR A 47 -13.94 0.47 7.73
N GLY A 48 -14.95 -0.05 8.45
CA GLY A 48 -15.28 0.43 9.80
C GLY A 48 -14.10 0.31 10.78
N LYS A 49 -13.39 -0.82 10.74
CA LYS A 49 -12.17 -1.04 11.55
C LYS A 49 -11.05 -0.09 11.16
N SER A 50 -10.77 0.07 9.86
CA SER A 50 -9.68 0.94 9.39
C SER A 50 -9.97 2.42 9.68
N LYS A 51 -11.20 2.88 9.49
CA LYS A 51 -11.64 4.25 9.81
C LYS A 51 -11.42 4.55 11.30
N THR A 52 -11.81 3.63 12.17
CA THR A 52 -11.63 3.77 13.62
C THR A 52 -10.15 3.83 14.01
N PHE A 53 -9.34 2.92 13.45
CA PHE A 53 -7.89 2.90 13.69
C PHE A 53 -7.20 4.19 13.23
N VAL A 54 -7.43 4.61 11.98
CA VAL A 54 -6.78 5.79 11.38
C VAL A 54 -7.25 7.10 12.02
N ALA A 55 -8.46 7.15 12.56
CA ALA A 55 -8.97 8.33 13.27
C ALA A 55 -8.16 8.64 14.54
N GLY A 56 -7.56 7.63 15.18
CA GLY A 56 -6.70 7.80 16.36
C GLY A 56 -5.27 8.27 16.06
N LEU A 57 -4.88 8.35 14.78
CA LEU A 57 -3.51 8.66 14.38
C LEU A 57 -3.30 10.15 14.09
N THR A 58 -2.14 10.65 14.47
CA THR A 58 -1.61 11.93 14.02
C THR A 58 -1.26 11.90 12.53
N ASN A 59 -1.11 13.07 11.91
CA ASN A 59 -0.72 13.14 10.50
C ASN A 59 0.68 12.52 10.25
N GLN A 60 1.61 12.67 11.21
CA GLN A 60 2.94 12.08 11.10
C GLN A 60 2.89 10.54 11.13
N GLU A 61 2.04 9.96 11.98
CA GLU A 61 1.83 8.51 12.03
C GLU A 61 1.15 7.99 10.76
N LYS A 62 0.19 8.73 10.19
CA LYS A 62 -0.42 8.38 8.90
C LYS A 62 0.62 8.35 7.78
N VAL A 63 1.54 9.31 7.74
CA VAL A 63 2.66 9.29 6.78
C VAL A 63 3.49 8.03 6.95
N LYS A 64 3.83 7.66 8.20
CA LYS A 64 4.58 6.42 8.49
C LYS A 64 3.90 5.17 7.93
N LEU A 65 2.57 5.05 8.05
CA LEU A 65 1.82 3.93 7.47
C LEU A 65 2.03 3.83 5.95
N THR A 66 1.97 4.97 5.25
CA THR A 66 2.09 5.02 3.79
C THR A 66 3.53 4.90 3.29
N THR A 67 4.52 5.11 4.15
CA THR A 67 5.95 5.02 3.82
C THR A 67 6.62 3.78 4.41
N GLY A 68 5.84 2.77 4.82
CA GLY A 68 6.36 1.47 5.25
C GLY A 68 7.11 1.50 6.59
N SER A 69 6.67 2.31 7.55
CA SER A 69 7.31 2.45 8.86
C SER A 69 6.40 2.00 10.01
N ASP A 70 7.01 1.52 11.10
CA ASP A 70 6.30 1.15 12.32
C ASP A 70 5.65 2.36 13.00
N VAL A 71 4.54 2.11 13.69
CA VAL A 71 3.85 3.07 14.56
C VAL A 71 3.65 2.43 15.95
N PRO A 72 4.68 2.42 16.82
CA PRO A 72 4.61 1.76 18.12
C PRO A 72 3.52 2.31 19.05
N SER A 73 3.26 3.62 18.99
CA SER A 73 2.18 4.30 19.73
C SER A 73 0.79 3.75 19.41
N ALA A 74 0.61 3.15 18.23
CA ALA A 74 -0.63 2.52 17.78
C ALA A 74 -0.54 0.99 17.73
N ASN A 75 0.53 0.40 18.30
CA ASN A 75 0.82 -1.04 18.23
C ASN A 75 0.79 -1.59 16.80
N TRP A 76 1.37 -0.85 15.85
CA TRP A 76 1.39 -1.20 14.44
C TRP A 76 2.81 -1.45 13.95
N THR A 77 3.02 -2.60 13.30
CA THR A 77 4.24 -2.94 12.58
C THR A 77 4.04 -2.73 11.08
N ALA A 78 5.09 -2.25 10.41
CA ALA A 78 5.08 -1.99 8.98
C ALA A 78 4.76 -3.27 8.19
N LEU A 79 3.84 -3.15 7.23
CA LEU A 79 3.51 -4.25 6.33
C LEU A 79 4.72 -4.59 5.47
N GLN A 80 5.09 -5.86 5.47
CA GLN A 80 6.15 -6.41 4.64
C GLN A 80 5.53 -7.08 3.42
N PHE A 81 6.03 -6.65 2.26
CA PHE A 81 5.62 -7.14 0.95
C PHE A 81 6.64 -8.15 0.46
N LYS A 82 6.17 -9.20 -0.22
CA LYS A 82 7.06 -10.23 -0.71
C LYS A 82 6.68 -10.74 -2.09
N ASP A 83 7.70 -10.81 -2.94
CA ASP A 83 7.59 -11.27 -4.32
C ASP A 83 7.53 -12.79 -4.47
N GLY A 84 6.81 -13.18 -5.52
CA GLY A 84 6.88 -14.47 -6.19
C GLY A 84 5.50 -15.10 -6.43
N ASP A 85 5.03 -15.04 -7.67
CA ASP A 85 3.74 -15.66 -8.08
C ASP A 85 3.77 -17.20 -7.94
N GLN A 86 4.93 -17.79 -8.18
CA GLN A 86 5.17 -19.24 -8.07
C GLN A 86 5.76 -19.66 -6.71
N GLY A 87 5.81 -18.77 -5.71
CA GLY A 87 6.36 -19.09 -4.38
C GLY A 87 7.38 -18.09 -3.85
N LEU A 88 7.80 -18.29 -2.60
CA LEU A 88 8.63 -17.36 -1.85
C LEU A 88 10.08 -17.26 -2.40
N ILE A 89 10.44 -16.11 -2.98
CA ILE A 89 11.77 -15.90 -3.58
C ILE A 89 12.85 -15.63 -2.51
N GLY A 90 13.98 -16.33 -2.58
CA GLY A 90 15.19 -15.99 -1.81
C GLY A 90 15.22 -16.50 -0.36
N TYR A 91 14.44 -17.53 -0.06
CA TYR A 91 14.40 -18.16 1.26
C TYR A 91 14.65 -19.67 1.18
N PHE A 92 15.30 -20.20 2.20
CA PHE A 92 15.41 -21.65 2.39
C PHE A 92 14.11 -22.22 2.95
N TYR A 93 13.88 -23.51 2.67
CA TYR A 93 12.69 -24.24 3.08
C TYR A 93 11.43 -23.54 2.55
N ALA A 94 11.41 -23.33 1.24
CA ALA A 94 10.33 -22.75 0.46
C ALA A 94 10.12 -23.59 -0.80
N SER A 95 8.88 -23.65 -1.29
CA SER A 95 8.53 -24.40 -2.50
C SER A 95 8.66 -23.53 -3.75
N GLY A 96 9.03 -24.17 -4.87
CA GLY A 96 8.89 -23.60 -6.21
C GLY A 96 7.71 -24.27 -6.92
N PHE A 97 6.60 -23.56 -7.02
CA PHE A 97 5.39 -24.02 -7.68
C PHE A 97 5.48 -23.81 -9.20
N ALA A 98 4.47 -24.27 -9.95
CA ALA A 98 4.40 -23.98 -11.38
C ALA A 98 4.19 -22.48 -11.61
N GLU A 99 4.78 -21.93 -12.66
CA GLU A 99 4.47 -20.56 -13.09
C GLU A 99 2.99 -20.40 -13.40
N THR A 100 2.47 -19.20 -13.14
CA THR A 100 1.05 -18.85 -13.34
C THR A 100 0.56 -19.22 -14.75
N SER A 101 1.37 -18.97 -15.78
CA SER A 101 1.00 -19.27 -17.17
C SER A 101 0.83 -20.77 -17.44
N THR A 102 1.56 -21.62 -16.71
CA THR A 102 1.43 -23.08 -16.82
C THR A 102 0.25 -23.56 -15.97
N LEU A 103 0.05 -22.98 -14.80
CA LEU A 103 -1.06 -23.31 -13.90
C LEU A 103 -2.42 -23.07 -14.57
N VAL A 104 -2.60 -21.94 -15.23
CA VAL A 104 -3.86 -21.59 -15.92
C VAL A 104 -4.12 -22.39 -17.18
N GLN A 105 -3.11 -22.97 -17.83
CA GLN A 105 -3.29 -23.90 -18.96
C GLN A 105 -4.01 -25.19 -18.57
N THR A 106 -4.19 -25.45 -17.27
CA THR A 106 -5.01 -26.56 -16.78
C THR A 106 -6.50 -26.30 -16.93
N PHE A 107 -6.91 -25.01 -17.00
CA PHE A 107 -8.31 -24.56 -16.94
C PHE A 107 -9.07 -25.11 -15.72
N ASP A 108 -8.35 -25.53 -14.67
CA ASP A 108 -8.90 -26.09 -13.44
C ASP A 108 -8.84 -25.04 -12.31
N ARG A 109 -10.01 -24.51 -11.95
CA ARG A 109 -10.12 -23.47 -10.91
C ARG A 109 -9.74 -23.98 -9.53
N ASP A 110 -9.97 -25.25 -9.24
CA ASP A 110 -9.65 -25.83 -7.94
C ASP A 110 -8.14 -26.00 -7.82
N LEU A 111 -7.47 -26.43 -8.89
CA LEU A 111 -6.01 -26.51 -8.94
C LEU A 111 -5.36 -25.12 -8.85
N ILE A 112 -5.91 -24.13 -9.57
CA ILE A 112 -5.46 -22.73 -9.49
C ILE A 112 -5.57 -22.22 -8.05
N TYR A 113 -6.73 -22.41 -7.41
CA TYR A 113 -6.95 -22.00 -6.02
C TYR A 113 -5.99 -22.70 -5.06
N LEU A 114 -5.81 -24.01 -5.19
CA LEU A 114 -4.96 -24.80 -4.31
C LEU A 114 -3.51 -24.30 -4.35
N GLN A 115 -2.95 -24.09 -5.54
CA GLN A 115 -1.58 -23.61 -5.68
C GLN A 115 -1.43 -22.17 -5.16
N MET A 116 -2.32 -21.26 -5.54
CA MET A 116 -2.23 -19.86 -5.12
C MET A 116 -2.43 -19.71 -3.60
N ASN A 117 -3.29 -20.53 -3.00
CA ASN A 117 -3.42 -20.61 -1.55
C ASN A 117 -2.14 -21.14 -0.90
N ALA A 118 -1.49 -22.16 -1.47
CA ALA A 118 -0.23 -22.69 -0.94
C ALA A 118 0.91 -21.65 -0.99
N VAL A 119 1.00 -20.86 -2.06
CA VAL A 119 1.94 -19.73 -2.16
C VAL A 119 1.68 -18.70 -1.05
N GLY A 120 0.42 -18.28 -0.89
CA GLY A 120 0.03 -17.35 0.16
C GLY A 120 0.32 -17.88 1.57
N ASP A 121 0.07 -19.16 1.82
CA ASP A 121 0.33 -19.83 3.08
C ASP A 121 1.83 -19.86 3.42
N GLU A 122 2.71 -20.14 2.46
CA GLU A 122 4.16 -20.13 2.70
C GLU A 122 4.67 -18.72 3.01
N ILE A 123 4.20 -17.71 2.28
CA ILE A 123 4.57 -16.31 2.50
C ILE A 123 4.08 -15.84 3.87
N TYR A 124 2.84 -16.16 4.23
CA TYR A 124 2.27 -15.83 5.53
C TYR A 124 3.03 -16.49 6.69
N LYS A 125 3.34 -17.80 6.58
CA LYS A 125 4.09 -18.54 7.60
C LYS A 125 5.51 -18.02 7.80
N LYS A 126 6.06 -17.29 6.82
CA LYS A 126 7.38 -16.64 6.90
C LYS A 126 7.31 -15.23 7.46
N GLY A 127 6.11 -14.73 7.80
CA GLY A 127 5.89 -13.47 8.52
C GLY A 127 5.56 -12.27 7.64
N PHE A 128 5.30 -12.48 6.36
CA PHE A 128 4.91 -11.40 5.44
C PHE A 128 3.39 -11.21 5.41
N GLN A 129 2.96 -9.97 5.25
CA GLN A 129 1.54 -9.60 5.28
C GLN A 129 0.94 -9.46 3.88
N VAL A 130 1.77 -9.17 2.88
CA VAL A 130 1.31 -8.91 1.51
C VAL A 130 2.15 -9.69 0.50
N VAL A 131 1.45 -10.45 -0.35
CA VAL A 131 2.02 -11.10 -1.53
C VAL A 131 1.95 -10.14 -2.70
N ASN A 132 3.05 -9.95 -3.42
CA ASN A 132 3.07 -9.19 -4.67
C ASN A 132 2.64 -10.10 -5.83
N GLY A 133 1.34 -10.40 -5.89
CA GLY A 133 0.75 -11.29 -6.90
C GLY A 133 -0.76 -11.50 -6.69
N PRO A 134 -1.44 -12.26 -7.58
CA PRO A 134 -0.91 -12.79 -8.83
C PRO A 134 -0.72 -11.71 -9.90
N THR A 135 0.12 -11.97 -10.89
CA THR A 135 0.33 -11.07 -12.02
C THR A 135 -0.79 -11.18 -13.06
N SER A 136 -1.52 -10.08 -13.27
CA SER A 136 -2.49 -9.94 -14.38
C SER A 136 -1.96 -9.08 -15.54
N GLY A 137 -0.74 -8.54 -15.41
CA GLY A 137 -0.08 -7.75 -16.44
C GLY A 137 1.43 -8.02 -16.45
N PRO A 138 2.04 -8.41 -17.58
CA PRO A 138 1.57 -8.15 -18.95
C PRO A 138 0.53 -9.14 -19.49
N LEU A 139 -0.55 -8.60 -20.08
CA LEU A 139 -1.62 -9.36 -20.77
C LEU A 139 -1.19 -10.03 -22.09
N GLY A 140 0.08 -9.92 -22.51
CA GLY A 140 0.53 -10.56 -23.75
C GLY A 140 0.22 -9.84 -25.06
N ARG A 141 0.21 -8.50 -25.06
CA ARG A 141 0.15 -7.69 -26.32
C ARG A 141 1.18 -8.14 -27.37
N SER A 142 2.38 -8.51 -26.94
CA SER A 142 3.44 -9.05 -27.80
C SER A 142 3.80 -10.45 -27.34
N PRO A 143 3.90 -11.45 -28.25
CA PRO A 143 4.31 -12.81 -27.89
C PRO A 143 5.77 -12.88 -27.41
N TRP A 144 6.57 -11.85 -27.68
CA TRP A 144 7.97 -11.76 -27.25
C TRP A 144 8.15 -11.09 -25.88
N GLY A 145 7.07 -10.93 -25.10
CA GLY A 145 7.13 -10.32 -23.78
C GLY A 145 7.95 -11.17 -22.79
N GLY A 146 8.90 -10.56 -22.08
CA GLY A 146 9.77 -11.30 -21.15
C GLY A 146 9.09 -11.78 -19.86
N ARG A 147 7.90 -11.27 -19.53
CA ARG A 147 7.16 -11.58 -18.29
C ARG A 147 5.80 -12.25 -18.53
N LEU A 148 5.57 -12.80 -19.73
CA LEU A 148 4.28 -13.47 -20.02
C LEU A 148 4.06 -14.71 -19.14
N VAL A 149 5.15 -15.33 -18.69
CA VAL A 149 5.12 -16.54 -17.85
C VAL A 149 4.50 -16.29 -16.47
N GLU A 150 4.63 -15.06 -15.96
CA GLU A 150 4.05 -14.64 -14.67
C GLU A 150 2.53 -14.42 -14.77
N GLY A 151 2.02 -14.17 -15.98
CA GLY A 151 0.63 -13.83 -16.25
C GLY A 151 -0.32 -15.04 -16.36
N LEU A 152 -1.62 -14.74 -16.39
CA LEU A 152 -2.69 -15.75 -16.52
C LEU A 152 -3.01 -16.14 -17.97
N GLY A 153 -2.60 -15.36 -18.97
CA GLY A 153 -3.00 -15.57 -20.36
C GLY A 153 -3.35 -14.26 -21.07
N GLN A 154 -3.77 -14.38 -22.32
CA GLN A 154 -4.13 -13.25 -23.19
C GLN A 154 -5.64 -13.09 -23.41
N ASP A 155 -6.46 -13.96 -22.83
CA ASP A 155 -7.92 -13.93 -22.93
C ASP A 155 -8.60 -12.99 -21.91
#